data_AF-A0A917WHC2-F1
#
_entry.id   AF-A0A917WHC2-F1
#
_cell.length_a   1.000
_cell.length_b   1.000
_cell.length_c   1.000
_cell.angle_alpha   90.00
_cell.angle_beta   90.00
_cell.angle_gamma   90.00
#
_symmetry.space_group_name_H-M   'P 1'
#
loop_
_entity.id
_entity.type
_entity.pdbx_description
1 polymer ?
#
loop_
_entity_poly.entity_id
_entity_poly.type
_entity_poly.pdbx_seq_one_letter_code
_entity_poly.pdbx_strand_id
1 'polypeptide(L)'
;MTTPGPRPRRSWLSNFSAAMAPVLPEDDGSPIVRPRSVLVAMVLTMLSGLVFLFVGLVSVASAGSQVDQLRTAYADVVQQCQNSYGTYGSAVSSIAATEQPTPTPTPGAVATPSPGATATPSATASLTGLASTCVQLTSPNITDAQAGSYRTQISVLSAIIAVIGIAALVGGWFLRGGAKWSRRLLIAAAVVSMLLALLLQVSTTLTLLATFLLVVGILLTFVGKGGMYFLRLAARRARH
;
A
#
# COMPACT_ATOMS: atom_id res chain seq x y z
N MET A 1 -36.78 -44.84 15.79
CA MET A 1 -37.41 -43.86 14.89
C MET A 1 -36.51 -42.63 14.84
N THR A 2 -35.74 -42.45 13.76
CA THR A 2 -34.88 -41.28 13.57
C THR A 2 -35.61 -40.29 12.68
N THR A 3 -36.05 -39.17 13.28
CA THR A 3 -36.68 -38.05 12.57
C THR A 3 -35.74 -37.56 11.46
N PRO A 4 -36.20 -37.42 10.20
CA PRO A 4 -35.36 -36.89 9.14
C PRO A 4 -34.93 -35.47 9.49
N GLY A 5 -33.62 -35.25 9.61
CA GLY A 5 -33.08 -33.91 9.85
C GLY A 5 -33.49 -32.95 8.72
N PRO A 6 -33.64 -31.64 9.02
CA PRO A 6 -34.06 -30.65 8.03
C PRO A 6 -33.10 -30.64 6.84
N ARG A 7 -33.65 -30.84 5.64
CA ARG A 7 -32.88 -30.83 4.38
C ARG A 7 -32.21 -29.46 4.22
N PRO A 8 -30.89 -29.38 3.98
CA PRO A 8 -30.22 -28.10 3.74
C PRO A 8 -30.83 -27.42 2.51
N ARG A 9 -31.19 -26.14 2.64
CA ARG A 9 -31.72 -25.33 1.53
C ARG A 9 -30.67 -25.29 0.41
N ARG A 10 -30.98 -25.91 -0.73
CA ARG A 10 -30.14 -25.87 -1.94
C ARG A 10 -30.16 -24.45 -2.50
N SER A 11 -29.10 -23.69 -2.26
CA SER A 11 -28.86 -22.42 -2.94
C SER A 11 -28.29 -22.72 -4.33
N TRP A 12 -28.61 -21.93 -5.35
CA TRP A 12 -28.01 -22.09 -6.68
C TRP A 12 -26.47 -22.02 -6.63
N LEU A 13 -25.91 -21.27 -5.67
CA LEU A 13 -24.47 -21.23 -5.39
C LEU A 13 -23.90 -22.57 -4.88
N SER A 14 -24.71 -23.44 -4.26
CA SER A 14 -24.23 -24.75 -3.81
C SER A 14 -23.91 -25.67 -4.99
N ASN A 15 -24.67 -25.59 -6.08
CA ASN A 15 -24.41 -26.37 -7.30
C ASN A 15 -23.13 -25.90 -7.99
N PHE A 16 -22.88 -24.59 -8.03
CA PHE A 16 -21.64 -24.03 -8.57
C PHE A 16 -20.43 -24.38 -7.68
N SER A 17 -20.62 -24.32 -6.35
CA SER A 17 -19.57 -24.73 -5.39
C SER A 17 -19.28 -26.22 -5.46
N ALA A 18 -20.28 -27.05 -5.76
CA ALA A 18 -20.12 -28.49 -5.92
C ALA A 18 -19.42 -28.83 -7.24
N ALA A 19 -19.69 -28.10 -8.31
CA ALA A 19 -19.00 -28.25 -9.60
C ALA A 19 -17.53 -27.80 -9.54
N MET A 20 -17.21 -26.82 -8.69
CA MET A 20 -15.83 -26.38 -8.44
C MET A 20 -15.17 -27.09 -7.24
N ALA A 21 -15.87 -28.04 -6.59
CA ALA A 21 -15.29 -28.78 -5.48
C ALA A 21 -14.15 -29.64 -6.05
N PRO A 22 -12.90 -29.44 -5.62
CA PRO A 22 -11.80 -30.25 -6.11
C PRO A 22 -12.06 -31.71 -5.74
N VAL A 23 -11.86 -32.61 -6.71
CA VAL A 23 -11.89 -34.06 -6.46
C VAL A 23 -10.93 -34.33 -5.31
N LEU A 24 -11.48 -34.81 -4.19
CA LEU A 24 -10.66 -35.11 -3.02
C LEU A 24 -9.76 -36.29 -3.40
N PRO A 25 -8.43 -36.17 -3.26
CA PRO A 25 -7.55 -37.32 -3.46
C PRO A 25 -7.91 -38.43 -2.47
N GLU A 26 -7.83 -39.69 -2.90
CA GLU A 26 -7.92 -40.85 -2.00
C GLU A 26 -7.01 -40.63 -0.78
N ASP A 27 -7.50 -40.97 0.41
CA ASP A 27 -6.72 -40.86 1.64
C ASP A 27 -5.78 -42.07 1.71
N ASP A 28 -4.58 -41.92 1.15
CA ASP A 28 -3.55 -42.97 1.06
C ASP A 28 -3.01 -43.44 2.44
N GLY A 29 -3.56 -42.97 3.56
CA GLY A 29 -3.10 -43.29 4.93
C GLY A 29 -1.72 -42.74 5.29
N SER A 30 -0.93 -42.27 4.32
CA SER A 30 0.42 -41.75 4.52
C SER A 30 0.47 -40.55 5.49
N PRO A 31 1.55 -40.40 6.29
CA PRO A 31 1.70 -39.25 7.18
C PRO A 31 1.72 -37.95 6.37
N ILE A 32 0.96 -36.94 6.83
CA ILE A 32 0.88 -35.65 6.14
C ILE A 32 2.19 -34.88 6.34
N VAL A 33 3.10 -35.01 5.39
CA VAL A 33 4.33 -34.21 5.33
C VAL A 33 4.01 -32.86 4.69
N ARG A 34 4.49 -31.77 5.31
CA ARG A 34 4.30 -30.41 4.78
C ARG A 34 5.15 -30.21 3.53
N PRO A 35 4.56 -29.74 2.42
CA PRO A 35 5.34 -29.40 1.23
C PRO A 35 6.18 -28.14 1.49
N ARG A 36 7.40 -28.11 0.93
CA ARG A 36 8.29 -26.95 1.02
C ARG A 36 7.65 -25.65 0.51
N SER A 37 6.73 -25.74 -0.44
CA SER A 37 6.00 -24.57 -0.98
C SER A 37 5.20 -23.81 0.09
N VAL A 38 4.64 -24.51 1.08
CA VAL A 38 3.90 -23.87 2.19
C VAL A 38 4.86 -23.13 3.12
N LEU A 39 6.06 -23.65 3.31
CA LEU A 39 7.10 -23.00 4.10
C LEU A 39 7.59 -21.72 3.39
N VAL A 40 7.83 -21.79 2.07
CA VAL A 40 8.21 -20.63 1.26
C VAL A 40 7.10 -19.56 1.28
N ALA A 41 5.84 -19.95 1.10
CA ALA A 41 4.70 -19.04 1.18
C ALA A 41 4.58 -18.36 2.55
N MET A 42 4.80 -19.11 3.63
CA MET A 42 4.83 -18.57 5.00
C MET A 42 5.93 -17.51 5.17
N VAL A 43 7.15 -17.79 4.68
CA VAL A 43 8.25 -16.83 4.78
C VAL A 43 7.99 -15.57 3.96
N LEU A 44 7.48 -15.71 2.73
CA LEU A 44 7.14 -14.57 1.86
C LEU A 44 6.06 -13.68 2.47
N THR A 45 5.00 -14.28 3.03
CA THR A 45 3.91 -13.54 3.69
C THR A 45 4.35 -12.87 5.00
N MET A 46 5.27 -13.50 5.73
CA MET A 46 5.89 -12.89 6.91
C MET A 46 6.78 -11.69 6.54
N LEU A 47 7.62 -11.85 5.51
CA LEU A 47 8.47 -10.76 5.03
C LEU A 47 7.65 -9.59 4.53
N SER A 48 6.59 -9.83 3.75
CA SER A 48 5.71 -8.74 3.30
C SER A 48 5.03 -8.03 4.47
N GLY A 49 4.53 -8.78 5.46
CA GLY A 49 3.94 -8.21 6.68
C GLY A 49 4.92 -7.36 7.46
N LEU A 50 6.18 -7.78 7.55
CA LEU A 50 7.25 -7.03 8.21
C LEU A 50 7.57 -5.74 7.46
N VAL A 51 7.63 -5.77 6.13
CA VAL A 51 7.82 -4.56 5.31
C VAL A 51 6.65 -3.59 5.49
N PHE A 52 5.40 -4.06 5.49
CA PHE A 52 4.24 -3.19 5.75
C PHE A 52 4.29 -2.56 7.13
N LEU A 53 4.65 -3.33 8.16
CA LEU A 53 4.82 -2.79 9.50
C LEU A 53 5.93 -1.75 9.57
N PHE A 54 7.07 -2.03 8.95
CA PHE A 54 8.19 -1.09 8.90
C PHE A 54 7.80 0.21 8.20
N VAL A 55 7.14 0.14 7.03
CA VAL A 55 6.65 1.32 6.31
C VAL A 55 5.63 2.10 7.15
N GLY A 56 4.69 1.40 7.79
CA GLY A 56 3.71 2.04 8.67
C GLY A 56 4.38 2.75 9.85
N LEU A 57 5.35 2.11 10.50
CA LEU A 57 6.05 2.64 11.67
C LEU A 57 6.94 3.83 11.31
N VAL A 58 7.71 3.72 10.22
CA VAL A 58 8.52 4.83 9.69
C VAL A 58 7.62 6.00 9.32
N SER A 59 6.47 5.75 8.68
CA SER A 59 5.52 6.81 8.32
C SER A 59 4.96 7.56 9.53
N VAL A 60 4.71 6.88 10.66
CA VAL A 60 4.29 7.53 11.91
C VAL A 60 5.44 8.33 12.52
N ALA A 61 6.63 7.72 12.58
CA ALA A 61 7.81 8.36 13.18
C ALA A 61 8.25 9.61 12.41
N SER A 62 8.16 9.60 11.09
CA SER A 62 8.54 10.72 10.23
C SER A 62 7.44 11.78 10.07
N ALA A 63 6.21 11.53 10.52
CA ALA A 63 5.11 12.46 10.34
C ALA A 63 5.38 13.83 10.99
N GLY A 64 6.02 13.84 12.16
CA GLY A 64 6.41 15.08 12.84
C GLY A 64 7.41 15.90 12.03
N SER A 65 8.55 15.28 11.66
CA SER A 65 9.63 15.94 10.93
C SER A 65 9.22 16.37 9.52
N GLN A 66 8.33 15.63 8.85
CA GLN A 66 7.83 16.01 7.52
C GLN A 66 6.97 17.27 7.56
N VAL A 67 6.13 17.43 8.60
CA VAL A 67 5.32 18.65 8.74
C VAL A 67 6.20 19.86 8.99
N ASP A 68 7.26 19.73 9.78
CA ASP A 68 8.20 20.82 10.04
C ASP A 68 9.00 21.17 8.79
N GLN A 69 9.49 20.18 8.04
CA GLN A 69 10.14 20.40 6.74
C GLN A 69 9.20 21.04 5.71
N LEU A 70 7.93 20.65 5.68
CA LEU A 70 6.94 21.27 4.81
C LEU A 70 6.67 22.72 5.20
N ARG A 71 6.63 23.04 6.50
CA ARG A 71 6.47 24.42 6.98
C ARG A 71 7.66 25.29 6.57
N THR A 72 8.89 24.80 6.73
CA THR A 72 10.08 25.57 6.32
C THR A 72 10.14 25.74 4.80
N ALA A 73 9.90 24.66 4.04
CA ALA A 73 9.89 24.73 2.58
C ALA A 73 8.79 25.67 2.05
N TYR A 74 7.61 25.67 2.68
CA TYR A 74 6.53 26.59 2.31
C TYR A 74 6.87 28.04 2.63
N ALA A 75 7.49 28.31 3.78
CA ALA A 75 7.97 29.65 4.13
C ALA A 75 9.01 30.16 3.12
N ASP A 76 9.94 29.30 2.68
CA ASP A 76 10.94 29.65 1.66
C ASP A 76 10.27 29.96 0.31
N VAL A 77 9.28 29.17 -0.11
CA VAL A 77 8.52 29.41 -1.35
C VAL A 77 7.76 30.73 -1.27
N VAL A 78 7.12 31.03 -0.14
CA VAL A 78 6.45 32.32 0.07
C VAL A 78 7.45 33.46 0.00
N GLN A 79 8.61 33.37 0.65
CA GLN A 79 9.65 34.41 0.54
C GLN A 79 10.15 34.58 -0.90
N GLN A 80 10.35 33.50 -1.66
CA GLN A 80 10.71 33.59 -3.07
C GLN A 80 9.64 34.27 -3.93
N CYS A 81 8.36 33.96 -3.73
CA CYS A 81 7.27 34.66 -4.41
C CYS A 81 7.28 36.15 -4.05
N GLN A 82 7.58 36.52 -2.78
CA GLN A 82 7.59 37.91 -2.34
C GLN A 82 8.74 38.69 -2.99
N ASN A 83 9.93 38.11 -2.98
CA ASN A 83 11.12 38.72 -3.53
C ASN A 83 11.04 38.86 -5.05
N SER A 84 10.30 37.97 -5.73
CA SER A 84 10.20 37.95 -7.19
C SER A 84 9.03 38.79 -7.73
N TYR A 85 7.88 38.79 -7.05
CA TYR A 85 6.64 39.40 -7.55
C TYR A 85 6.05 40.49 -6.64
N GLY A 86 6.65 40.74 -5.47
CA GLY A 86 6.20 41.74 -4.49
C GLY A 86 4.87 41.42 -3.79
N THR A 87 4.09 40.46 -4.30
CA THR A 87 2.75 40.08 -3.83
C THR A 87 2.50 38.57 -4.04
N TYR A 88 1.42 38.05 -3.44
CA TYR A 88 0.97 36.65 -3.58
C TYR A 88 -0.52 36.58 -3.92
N GLY A 89 -1.00 35.42 -4.35
CA GLY A 89 -2.41 35.19 -4.68
C GLY A 89 -2.83 35.88 -5.99
N SER A 90 -4.13 36.19 -6.13
CA SER A 90 -4.70 36.76 -7.37
C SER A 90 -4.07 38.09 -7.81
N ALA A 91 -3.33 38.77 -6.93
CA ALA A 91 -2.57 39.99 -7.25
C ALA A 91 -1.38 39.71 -8.19
N VAL A 92 -0.85 38.48 -8.20
CA VAL A 92 0.21 38.06 -9.14
C VAL A 92 -0.33 37.96 -10.57
N SER A 93 -1.62 37.62 -10.74
CA SER A 93 -2.26 37.55 -12.06
C SER A 93 -2.30 38.91 -12.79
N SER A 94 -2.31 40.03 -12.07
CA SER A 94 -2.22 41.37 -12.68
C SER A 94 -0.80 41.77 -13.12
N ILE A 95 0.25 41.18 -12.52
CA ILE A 95 1.64 41.52 -12.85
C ILE A 95 2.14 40.64 -14.00
N ALA A 96 1.76 39.36 -14.03
CA ALA A 96 2.11 38.44 -15.12
C ALA A 96 1.49 38.82 -16.49
N ALA A 97 0.48 39.69 -16.51
CA ALA A 97 -0.07 40.28 -17.73
C ALA A 97 0.79 41.43 -18.29
N THR A 98 1.79 41.91 -17.53
CA THR A 98 2.70 42.97 -17.93
C THR A 98 4.08 42.37 -18.17
N GLU A 99 4.34 41.97 -19.41
CA GLU A 99 5.67 41.65 -19.99
C GLU A 99 6.63 40.78 -19.16
N GLN A 100 6.67 39.50 -19.47
CA GLN A 100 7.81 38.64 -19.15
C GLN A 100 8.91 38.86 -20.21
N PRO A 101 10.10 39.37 -19.87
CA PRO A 101 11.22 39.42 -20.80
C PRO A 101 11.69 37.99 -21.08
N THR A 102 11.70 37.62 -22.37
CA THR A 102 12.19 36.35 -22.89
C THR A 102 13.62 36.08 -22.41
N PRO A 103 13.89 35.02 -21.63
CA PRO A 103 15.27 34.67 -21.30
C PRO A 103 15.98 34.13 -22.54
N THR A 104 17.04 34.83 -22.95
CA THR A 104 17.97 34.36 -23.99
C THR A 104 18.68 33.10 -23.48
N PRO A 105 18.66 31.97 -24.23
CA PRO A 105 19.30 30.74 -23.78
C PRO A 105 20.82 30.88 -23.79
N THR A 106 21.47 30.66 -22.65
CA THR A 106 22.93 30.42 -22.57
C THR A 106 23.19 28.91 -22.65
N PRO A 107 23.91 28.40 -23.67
CA PRO A 107 24.21 26.98 -23.80
C PRO A 107 25.43 26.60 -22.94
N GLY A 108 25.29 25.54 -22.11
CA GLY A 108 26.44 24.78 -21.63
C GLY A 108 26.45 24.44 -20.14
N ALA A 109 25.78 23.37 -19.74
CA ALA A 109 26.18 22.58 -18.58
C ALA A 109 25.65 21.14 -18.74
N VAL A 110 26.57 20.22 -19.05
CA VAL A 110 26.32 18.78 -19.12
C VAL A 110 26.30 18.24 -17.69
N ALA A 111 25.18 17.66 -17.25
CA ALA A 111 25.07 17.00 -15.95
C ALA A 111 25.54 15.53 -16.03
N THR A 112 26.50 15.17 -15.20
CA THR A 112 26.95 13.78 -14.95
C THR A 112 26.03 13.12 -13.91
N PRO A 113 25.50 11.90 -14.12
CA PRO A 113 24.66 11.24 -13.14
C PRO A 113 25.47 10.50 -12.07
N SER A 114 25.11 10.69 -10.78
CA SER A 114 25.57 9.90 -9.65
C SER A 114 24.39 9.09 -9.07
N PRO A 115 24.50 7.75 -8.90
CA PRO A 115 23.40 6.92 -8.43
C PRO A 115 23.43 6.72 -6.92
N GLY A 116 22.42 7.20 -6.20
CA GLY A 116 22.18 6.83 -4.80
C GLY A 116 21.67 7.94 -3.90
N ALA A 117 20.46 8.45 -4.17
CA ALA A 117 19.71 9.23 -3.19
C ALA A 117 18.21 8.95 -3.36
N THR A 118 17.56 8.60 -2.25
CA THR A 118 16.10 8.66 -2.09
C THR A 118 15.64 10.02 -2.58
N ALA A 119 14.73 10.03 -3.56
CA ALA A 119 14.27 11.22 -4.24
C ALA A 119 13.64 12.22 -3.25
N THR A 120 14.44 13.17 -2.77
CA THR A 120 13.98 14.51 -2.46
C THR A 120 13.40 15.07 -3.77
N PRO A 121 12.19 15.65 -3.81
CA PRO A 121 11.71 16.30 -5.02
C PRO A 121 12.71 17.41 -5.38
N SER A 122 13.48 17.20 -6.45
CA SER A 122 14.37 18.20 -7.01
C SER A 122 13.55 19.41 -7.39
N ALA A 123 13.80 20.51 -6.66
CA ALA A 123 13.37 21.85 -6.99
C ALA A 123 14.12 22.33 -8.25
N THR A 124 13.75 21.78 -9.40
CA THR A 124 13.80 22.51 -10.66
C THR A 124 12.37 22.65 -11.12
N ALA A 125 11.55 23.26 -10.27
CA ALA A 125 10.29 23.82 -10.69
C ALA A 125 10.63 24.84 -11.78
N SER A 126 10.21 24.58 -13.01
CA SER A 126 10.19 25.59 -14.05
C SER A 126 9.56 26.86 -13.48
N LEU A 127 10.10 28.05 -13.80
CA LEU A 127 9.57 29.32 -13.32
C LEU A 127 8.05 29.46 -13.59
N THR A 128 7.54 28.82 -14.64
CA THR A 128 6.11 28.68 -14.95
C THR A 128 5.33 27.88 -13.90
N GLY A 129 5.91 26.81 -13.36
CA GLY A 129 5.34 26.05 -12.25
C GLY A 129 5.25 26.89 -10.99
N LEU A 130 6.35 27.59 -10.64
CA LEU A 130 6.43 28.48 -9.47
C LEU A 130 5.35 29.56 -9.49
N ALA A 131 5.18 30.28 -10.61
CA ALA A 131 4.13 31.30 -10.74
C ALA A 131 2.72 30.73 -10.54
N SER A 132 2.42 29.56 -11.09
CA SER A 132 1.12 28.90 -10.91
C SER A 132 0.86 28.48 -9.46
N THR A 133 1.90 28.03 -8.75
CA THR A 133 1.83 27.78 -7.30
C THR A 133 1.61 29.09 -6.54
N CYS A 134 2.37 30.17 -6.79
CA CYS A 134 2.19 31.45 -6.10
C CYS A 134 0.77 32.04 -6.25
N VAL A 135 0.10 31.79 -7.38
CA VAL A 135 -1.31 32.21 -7.61
C VAL A 135 -2.30 31.35 -6.81
N GLN A 136 -2.04 30.05 -6.66
CA GLN A 136 -2.89 29.16 -5.85
C GLN A 136 -2.72 29.36 -4.34
N LEU A 137 -1.63 29.99 -3.89
CA LEU A 137 -1.45 30.40 -2.50
C LEU A 137 -2.38 31.58 -2.16
N THR A 138 -3.64 31.28 -1.83
CA THR A 138 -4.64 32.27 -1.43
C THR A 138 -4.52 32.68 0.05
N SER A 139 -3.68 32.00 0.83
CA SER A 139 -3.47 32.30 2.25
C SER A 139 -1.98 32.23 2.59
N PRO A 140 -1.41 33.27 3.21
CA PRO A 140 0.04 33.35 3.48
C PRO A 140 0.51 32.36 4.55
N ASN A 141 -0.41 31.81 5.36
CA ASN A 141 -0.12 30.77 6.33
C ASN A 141 -1.04 29.58 6.07
N ILE A 142 -0.46 28.38 6.07
CA ILE A 142 -1.24 27.14 6.27
C ILE A 142 -1.96 27.32 7.61
N THR A 143 -3.28 27.48 7.56
CA THR A 143 -4.09 27.58 8.77
C THR A 143 -3.90 26.31 9.58
N ASP A 144 -3.79 26.43 10.91
CA ASP A 144 -3.59 25.28 11.80
C ASP A 144 -4.67 24.19 11.61
N ALA A 145 -5.87 24.59 11.16
CA ALA A 145 -6.95 23.69 10.77
C ALA A 145 -6.60 22.77 9.59
N GLN A 146 -5.92 23.29 8.55
CA GLN A 146 -5.49 22.47 7.40
C GLN A 146 -4.36 21.52 7.81
N ALA A 147 -3.40 22.01 8.59
CA ALA A 147 -2.31 21.18 9.11
C ALA A 147 -2.83 20.02 9.99
N GLY A 148 -3.86 20.27 10.80
CA GLY A 148 -4.54 19.24 11.60
C GLY A 148 -5.20 18.15 10.74
N SER A 149 -5.88 18.54 9.66
CA SER A 149 -6.51 17.59 8.74
C SER A 149 -5.50 16.67 8.07
N TYR A 150 -4.39 17.21 7.58
CA TYR A 150 -3.31 16.41 6.96
C TYR A 150 -2.65 15.43 7.94
N ARG A 151 -2.36 15.87 9.17
CA ARG A 151 -1.81 14.98 10.21
C ARG A 151 -2.75 13.82 10.52
N THR A 152 -4.06 14.09 10.59
CA THR A 152 -5.06 13.08 10.85
C THR A 152 -5.15 12.07 9.70
N GLN A 153 -5.12 12.55 8.45
CA GLN A 153 -5.15 11.69 7.28
C GLN A 153 -3.91 10.76 7.19
N ILE A 154 -2.71 11.29 7.41
CA ILE A 154 -1.47 10.50 7.41
C ILE A 154 -1.44 9.50 8.57
N SER A 155 -1.91 9.92 9.76
CA SER A 155 -2.00 9.03 10.92
C SER A 155 -2.98 7.88 10.71
N VAL A 156 -4.14 8.14 10.10
CA VAL A 156 -5.13 7.08 9.81
C VAL A 156 -4.58 6.12 8.76
N LEU A 157 -3.91 6.64 7.74
CA LEU A 157 -3.35 5.82 6.68
C LEU A 157 -2.25 4.87 7.17
N SER A 158 -1.32 5.40 7.96
CA SER A 158 -0.25 4.61 8.57
C SER A 158 -0.78 3.54 9.53
N ALA A 159 -1.84 3.85 10.29
CA ALA A 159 -2.52 2.87 11.13
C ALA A 159 -3.13 1.72 10.31
N ILE A 160 -3.78 2.01 9.18
CA ILE A 160 -4.35 0.98 8.30
C ILE A 160 -3.23 0.09 7.72
N ILE A 161 -2.13 0.68 7.25
CA ILE A 161 -0.99 -0.07 6.71
C ILE A 161 -0.38 -0.98 7.78
N ALA A 162 -0.24 -0.49 9.02
CA ALA A 162 0.24 -1.29 10.14
C ALA A 162 -0.70 -2.48 10.44
N VAL A 163 -2.03 -2.27 10.42
CA VAL A 163 -3.01 -3.34 10.61
C VAL A 163 -2.91 -4.40 9.51
N ILE A 164 -2.71 -4.01 8.25
CA ILE A 164 -2.47 -4.95 7.13
C ILE A 164 -1.18 -5.75 7.38
N GLY A 165 -0.11 -5.09 7.83
CA GLY A 165 1.15 -5.74 8.18
C GLY A 165 0.97 -6.79 9.28
N ILE A 166 0.28 -6.44 10.37
CA ILE A 166 -0.04 -7.36 11.47
C ILE A 166 -0.90 -8.53 10.96
N ALA A 167 -1.93 -8.25 10.17
CA ALA A 167 -2.77 -9.29 9.57
C ALA A 167 -1.95 -10.25 8.68
N ALA A 168 -1.01 -9.74 7.89
CA ALA A 168 -0.11 -10.56 7.09
C ALA A 168 0.81 -11.43 7.95
N LEU A 169 1.38 -10.89 9.04
CA LEU A 169 2.20 -11.66 9.98
C LEU A 169 1.40 -12.77 10.66
N VAL A 170 0.23 -12.42 11.20
CA VAL A 170 -0.68 -13.37 11.87
C VAL A 170 -1.14 -14.43 10.86
N GLY A 171 -1.58 -14.03 9.67
CA GLY A 171 -1.97 -14.93 8.59
C GLY A 171 -0.85 -15.89 8.20
N GLY A 172 0.36 -15.35 8.02
CA GLY A 172 1.58 -16.12 7.75
C GLY A 172 1.90 -17.14 8.84
N TRP A 173 1.79 -16.74 10.11
CA TRP A 173 2.02 -17.64 11.24
C TRP A 173 1.01 -18.78 11.27
N PHE A 174 -0.27 -18.46 11.09
CA PHE A 174 -1.35 -19.44 11.11
C PHE A 174 -1.41 -20.33 9.85
N LEU A 175 -0.72 -19.99 8.76
CA LEU A 175 -0.47 -20.95 7.66
C LEU A 175 0.28 -22.19 8.16
N ARG A 176 1.13 -22.07 9.20
CA ARG A 176 1.77 -23.20 9.86
C ARG A 176 0.76 -24.17 10.49
N GLY A 177 -0.36 -23.67 11.00
CA GLY A 177 -1.42 -24.51 11.60
C GLY A 177 -2.39 -25.11 10.58
N GLY A 178 -2.28 -24.75 9.30
CA GLY A 178 -3.25 -25.14 8.28
C GLY A 178 -4.67 -24.61 8.58
N ALA A 179 -4.75 -23.43 9.18
CA ALA A 179 -6.03 -22.80 9.50
C ALA A 179 -6.77 -22.37 8.21
N LYS A 180 -8.06 -22.71 8.08
CA LYS A 180 -8.86 -22.27 6.91
C LYS A 180 -9.05 -20.75 6.88
N TRP A 181 -9.11 -20.13 8.06
CA TRP A 181 -9.32 -18.69 8.21
C TRP A 181 -8.09 -17.86 7.83
N SER A 182 -6.86 -18.40 7.95
CA SER A 182 -5.65 -17.64 7.61
C SER A 182 -5.57 -17.31 6.12
N ARG A 183 -6.00 -18.23 5.24
CA ARG A 183 -6.08 -17.98 3.79
C ARG A 183 -7.06 -16.84 3.46
N ARG A 184 -8.23 -16.83 4.10
CA ARG A 184 -9.23 -15.76 3.90
C ARG A 184 -8.72 -14.42 4.39
N LEU A 185 -8.03 -14.42 5.53
CA LEU A 185 -7.41 -13.23 6.11
C LEU A 185 -6.31 -12.67 5.19
N LEU A 186 -5.45 -13.52 4.63
CA LEU A 186 -4.42 -13.09 3.68
C LEU A 186 -5.01 -12.54 2.38
N ILE A 187 -6.05 -13.18 1.82
CA ILE A 187 -6.76 -12.65 0.64
C ILE A 187 -7.38 -11.28 0.96
N ALA A 188 -8.06 -11.15 2.10
CA ALA A 188 -8.64 -9.87 2.51
C ALA A 188 -7.57 -8.79 2.66
N ALA A 189 -6.44 -9.11 3.31
CA ALA A 189 -5.30 -8.20 3.44
C ALA A 189 -4.73 -7.80 2.06
N ALA A 190 -4.61 -8.73 1.12
CA ALA A 190 -4.16 -8.46 -0.24
C ALA A 190 -5.09 -7.49 -0.97
N VAL A 191 -6.40 -7.77 -0.96
CA VAL A 191 -7.40 -6.94 -1.64
C VAL A 191 -7.44 -5.54 -1.04
N VAL A 192 -7.44 -5.43 0.29
CA VAL A 192 -7.40 -4.14 0.98
C VAL A 192 -6.11 -3.38 0.63
N SER A 193 -4.96 -4.05 0.62
CA SER A 193 -3.68 -3.41 0.24
C SER A 193 -3.67 -2.92 -1.21
N MET A 194 -4.30 -3.66 -2.13
CA MET A 194 -4.39 -3.30 -3.54
C MET A 194 -5.35 -2.12 -3.76
N LEU A 195 -6.51 -2.12 -3.08
CA LEU A 195 -7.43 -0.98 -3.09
C LEU A 195 -6.76 0.27 -2.51
N LEU A 196 -5.99 0.14 -1.43
CA LEU A 196 -5.27 1.25 -0.83
C LEU A 196 -4.22 1.84 -1.79
N ALA A 197 -3.48 0.97 -2.50
CA ALA A 197 -2.51 1.41 -3.51
C ALA A 197 -3.17 2.16 -4.67
N LEU A 198 -4.36 1.73 -5.11
CA LEU A 198 -5.13 2.41 -6.16
C LEU A 198 -5.67 3.77 -5.69
N LEU A 199 -6.19 3.85 -4.46
CA LEU A 199 -6.77 5.07 -3.90
C LEU A 199 -5.73 6.16 -3.67
N LEU A 200 -4.51 5.78 -3.25
CA LEU A 200 -3.50 6.75 -2.89
C LEU A 200 -2.79 7.37 -4.09
N GLN A 201 -2.77 6.71 -5.26
CA GLN A 201 -1.96 7.04 -6.45
C GLN A 201 -0.43 7.22 -6.20
N VAL A 202 -0.01 7.33 -4.94
CA VAL A 202 1.35 7.47 -4.46
C VAL A 202 1.76 6.11 -3.92
N SER A 203 2.06 5.19 -4.84
CA SER A 203 2.60 3.89 -4.46
C SER A 203 4.13 4.00 -4.37
N THR A 204 4.66 3.92 -3.14
CA THR A 204 6.11 3.81 -2.97
C THR A 204 6.58 2.45 -3.46
N THR A 205 7.78 2.37 -4.02
CA THR A 205 8.36 1.12 -4.52
C THR A 205 8.37 0.00 -3.47
N LEU A 206 8.58 0.36 -2.20
CA LEU A 206 8.52 -0.57 -1.07
C LEU A 206 7.11 -1.15 -0.86
N THR A 207 6.07 -0.34 -0.95
CA THR A 207 4.68 -0.83 -0.84
C THR A 207 4.30 -1.75 -2.00
N LEU A 208 4.76 -1.45 -3.22
CA LEU A 208 4.55 -2.30 -4.39
C LEU A 208 5.29 -3.64 -4.27
N LEU A 209 6.52 -3.62 -3.77
CA LEU A 209 7.27 -4.85 -3.51
C LEU A 209 6.58 -5.70 -2.44
N ALA A 210 6.10 -5.08 -1.36
CA ALA A 210 5.40 -5.78 -0.29
C ALA A 210 4.07 -6.40 -0.75
N THR A 211 3.26 -5.67 -1.52
CA THR A 211 2.03 -6.21 -2.12
C THR A 211 2.34 -7.35 -3.08
N PHE A 212 3.36 -7.21 -3.93
CA PHE A 212 3.79 -8.27 -4.85
C PHE A 212 4.22 -9.54 -4.11
N LEU A 213 5.08 -9.43 -3.09
CA LEU A 213 5.49 -10.55 -2.26
C LEU A 213 4.31 -11.23 -1.56
N LEU A 214 3.35 -10.43 -1.09
CA LEU A 214 2.13 -10.92 -0.46
C LEU A 214 1.26 -11.70 -1.46
N VAL A 215 1.07 -11.17 -2.68
CA VAL A 215 0.31 -11.84 -3.75
C VAL A 215 0.98 -13.16 -4.17
N VAL A 216 2.30 -13.16 -4.40
CA VAL A 216 3.05 -14.38 -4.74
C VAL A 216 2.95 -15.40 -3.61
N GLY A 217 3.10 -14.96 -2.36
CA GLY A 217 2.90 -15.81 -1.18
C GLY A 217 1.51 -16.46 -1.17
N ILE A 218 0.47 -15.70 -1.45
CA ILE A 218 -0.91 -16.21 -1.54
C ILE A 218 -1.06 -17.20 -2.69
N LEU A 219 -0.59 -16.88 -3.89
CA LEU A 219 -0.67 -17.77 -5.05
C LEU A 219 -0.01 -19.13 -4.78
N LEU A 220 1.15 -19.15 -4.12
CA LEU A 220 1.83 -20.38 -3.71
C LEU A 220 1.02 -21.22 -2.70
N THR A 221 0.10 -20.61 -1.95
CA THR A 221 -0.82 -21.38 -1.08
C THR A 221 -1.95 -22.06 -1.85
N PHE A 222 -2.30 -21.59 -3.05
CA PHE A 222 -3.37 -22.13 -3.89
C PHE A 222 -2.86 -23.04 -4.99
N VAL A 223 -1.67 -22.77 -5.53
CA VAL A 223 -1.11 -23.51 -6.68
C VAL A 223 -0.29 -24.73 -6.23
N GLY A 224 -0.42 -25.83 -6.97
CA GLY A 224 0.41 -27.02 -6.85
C GLY A 224 0.25 -27.78 -5.52
N LYS A 225 1.38 -28.22 -4.95
CA LYS A 225 1.42 -29.05 -3.73
C LYS A 225 0.83 -28.34 -2.50
N GLY A 226 0.83 -26.99 -2.50
CA GLY A 226 0.22 -26.19 -1.44
C GLY A 226 -1.28 -26.44 -1.32
N GLY A 227 -2.02 -26.33 -2.43
CA GLY A 227 -3.46 -26.59 -2.46
C GLY A 227 -3.84 -27.97 -1.90
N MET A 228 -3.15 -29.01 -2.38
CA MET A 228 -3.40 -30.41 -1.99
C MET A 228 -3.16 -30.67 -0.50
N TYR A 229 -2.13 -30.05 0.09
CA TYR A 229 -1.85 -30.18 1.53
C TYR A 229 -3.04 -29.74 2.38
N PHE A 230 -3.64 -28.59 2.07
CA PHE A 230 -4.78 -28.09 2.84
C PHE A 230 -6.08 -28.87 2.57
N LEU A 231 -6.25 -29.41 1.35
CA LEU A 231 -7.38 -30.31 1.06
C LEU A 231 -7.28 -31.60 1.87
N ARG A 232 -6.11 -32.23 1.91
CA ARG A 232 -5.85 -33.43 2.74
C ARG A 232 -6.06 -33.15 4.24
N LEU A 233 -5.55 -32.02 4.73
CA LEU A 233 -5.73 -31.62 6.13
C LEU A 233 -7.21 -31.36 6.45
N ALA A 234 -7.95 -30.74 5.53
CA ALA A 234 -9.38 -30.50 5.68
C ALA A 234 -10.18 -31.82 5.68
N ALA A 235 -9.81 -32.78 4.83
CA ALA A 235 -10.44 -34.10 4.78
C ALA A 235 -10.25 -34.87 6.09
N ARG A 236 -9.04 -34.87 6.67
CA ARG A 236 -8.80 -35.54 7.96
C ARG A 236 -9.56 -34.91 9.12
N ARG A 237 -9.64 -33.58 9.18
CA ARG A 237 -10.44 -32.87 10.19
C ARG A 237 -11.95 -33.09 10.06
N ALA A 238 -12.43 -33.59 8.92
CA ALA A 238 -13.84 -33.92 8.74
C ALA A 238 -14.16 -35.38 9.16
N ARG A 239 -13.13 -36.22 9.31
CA ARG A 239 -13.26 -37.62 9.77
C ARG A 239 -13.17 -37.76 11.29
N HIS A 240 -12.61 -36.75 11.96
CA HIS A 240 -12.55 -36.64 13.43
C HIS A 240 -13.55 -35.61 13.91
#